data_AF-A0A4V2UXD9-F1
#
_entry.id   AF-A0A4V2UXD9-F1
#
_cell.length_a   1.000
_cell.length_b   1.000
_cell.length_c   1.000
_cell.angle_alpha   90.00
_cell.angle_beta   90.00
_cell.angle_gamma   90.00
#
_symmetry.space_group_name_H-M   'P 1'
#
loop_
_entity.id
_entity.type
_entity.pdbx_description
1 polymer ?
#
loop_
_entity_poly.entity_id
_entity_poly.type
_entity_poly.pdbx_seq_one_letter_code
_entity_poly.pdbx_strand_id
1 'polypeptide(L)'
;MFGMIEKPRPTLETDIFHFEALSARKDQWAIKYLYDRLGIIDSKMSSLLRVNGIIMGFVTVAVFKVVEKSDIISWPILFLSVCIAIFILLAWAEIMGTRIFYLAFDRISPDRPFDVYRDTTIQITLKRERQYRFALWTSAVGMGLFILLFMAVAMLEIYSLSV
;
A
#
# COMPACT_ATOMS: atom_id res chain seq x y z
N MET A 1 39.95 13.25 13.82
CA MET A 1 39.24 13.75 12.62
C MET A 1 38.64 12.52 11.94
N PHE A 2 37.48 12.05 12.40
CA PHE A 2 36.83 10.86 11.84
C PHE A 2 36.25 11.26 10.48
N GLY A 3 36.68 10.57 9.42
CA GLY A 3 36.18 10.76 8.07
C GLY A 3 34.66 10.72 8.09
N MET A 4 34.03 11.70 7.43
CA MET A 4 32.59 11.70 7.26
C MET A 4 32.21 10.46 6.46
N ILE A 5 31.79 9.40 7.15
CA ILE A 5 31.07 8.29 6.54
C ILE A 5 29.86 8.96 5.88
N GLU A 6 29.88 8.98 4.55
CA GLU A 6 28.83 9.56 3.75
C GLU A 6 27.55 8.82 4.10
N LYS A 7 26.52 9.54 4.56
CA LYS A 7 25.27 8.94 5.02
C LYS A 7 24.61 8.28 3.80
N PRO A 8 24.53 6.95 3.71
CA PRO A 8 23.97 6.28 2.53
C PRO A 8 22.51 6.70 2.37
N ARG A 9 21.95 6.72 1.15
CA ARG A 9 20.50 6.99 0.99
C ARG A 9 19.71 5.83 1.59
N PRO A 10 18.63 6.08 2.35
CA PRO A 10 17.88 5.01 2.98
C PRO A 10 17.11 4.20 1.93
N THR A 11 17.56 2.98 1.65
CA THR A 11 16.86 1.99 0.81
C THR A 11 16.60 0.72 1.61
N LEU A 12 15.76 -0.17 1.09
CA LEU A 12 15.40 -1.45 1.74
C LEU A 12 16.63 -2.32 2.05
N GLU A 13 17.71 -2.16 1.28
CA GLU A 13 18.97 -2.91 1.41
C GLU A 13 20.01 -2.18 2.25
N THR A 14 19.90 -0.86 2.38
CA THR A 14 20.90 -0.01 3.06
C THR A 14 20.40 0.56 4.37
N ASP A 15 19.20 0.20 4.80
CA ASP A 15 18.53 0.76 5.97
C ASP A 15 19.31 0.52 7.27
N ILE A 16 19.97 -0.63 7.36
CA ILE A 16 20.84 -1.01 8.47
C ILE A 16 22.08 -0.10 8.51
N PHE A 17 22.78 0.07 7.37
CA PHE A 17 23.95 0.95 7.27
C PHE A 17 23.60 2.43 7.50
N HIS A 18 22.39 2.85 7.11
CA HIS A 18 21.88 4.19 7.39
C HIS A 18 21.64 4.40 8.88
N PHE A 19 21.03 3.41 9.53
CA PHE A 19 20.80 3.41 10.97
C PHE A 19 22.13 3.46 11.74
N GLU A 20 23.10 2.61 11.37
CA GLU A 20 24.42 2.57 11.99
C GLU A 20 25.18 3.89 11.84
N ALA A 21 25.14 4.51 10.65
CA ALA A 21 25.75 5.82 10.42
C ALA A 21 25.11 6.94 11.27
N LEU A 22 23.81 6.84 11.59
CA LEU A 22 23.11 7.77 12.48
C LEU A 22 23.42 7.49 13.96
N SER A 23 23.46 6.21 14.36
CA SER A 23 23.80 5.80 15.72
C SER A 23 25.22 6.22 16.08
N ALA A 24 26.18 6.06 15.16
CA ALA A 24 27.57 6.48 15.36
C ALA A 24 27.73 7.99 15.55
N ARG A 25 26.74 8.80 15.14
CA ARG A 25 26.74 10.25 15.39
C ARG A 25 26.06 10.60 16.71
N LYS A 26 24.82 10.12 16.94
CA LYS A 26 24.02 10.33 18.16
C LYS A 26 22.85 9.33 18.21
N ASP A 27 22.72 8.57 19.31
CA ASP A 27 21.67 7.55 19.48
C ASP A 27 20.24 8.07 19.31
N GLN A 28 19.95 9.29 19.78
CA GLN A 28 18.63 9.92 19.62
C GLN A 28 18.19 10.07 18.16
N TRP A 29 19.13 10.26 17.23
CA TRP A 29 18.82 10.43 15.81
C TRP A 29 18.47 9.11 15.13
N ALA A 30 19.09 8.02 15.58
CA ALA A 30 18.81 6.68 15.09
C ALA A 30 17.42 6.21 15.54
N ILE A 31 17.06 6.46 16.81
CA ILE A 31 15.72 6.17 17.34
C ILE A 31 14.65 7.00 16.61
N LYS A 32 14.88 8.32 16.48
CA LYS A 32 13.96 9.20 15.75
C LYS A 32 13.76 8.76 14.30
N TYR A 33 14.83 8.35 13.63
CA TYR A 33 14.77 7.84 12.26
C TYR A 33 13.83 6.64 12.12
N LEU A 34 13.92 5.65 13.03
CA LEU A 34 13.04 4.49 13.01
C LEU A 34 11.57 4.89 13.16
N TYR A 35 11.26 5.74 14.14
CA TYR A 35 9.89 6.24 14.36
C TYR A 35 9.34 7.01 13.16
N ASP A 36 10.12 7.93 12.59
CA ASP A 36 9.72 8.71 11.42
C ASP A 36 9.44 7.78 10.22
N ARG A 37 10.28 6.76 10.00
CA ARG A 37 10.14 5.82 8.88
C ARG A 37 8.86 4.99 8.99
N LEU A 38 8.54 4.52 10.19
CA LEU A 38 7.29 3.82 10.48
C LEU A 38 6.07 4.71 10.28
N GLY A 39 6.11 5.94 10.79
CA GLY A 39 5.03 6.93 10.61
C GLY A 39 4.78 7.25 9.13
N ILE A 40 5.83 7.34 8.32
CA ILE A 40 5.72 7.53 6.87
C ILE A 40 5.03 6.33 6.20
N ILE A 41 5.41 5.10 6.55
CA ILE A 41 4.79 3.89 5.98
C ILE A 41 3.32 3.81 6.36
N ASP A 42 2.98 4.02 7.63
CA ASP A 42 1.62 3.95 8.13
C ASP A 42 0.72 5.04 7.50
N SER A 43 1.24 6.27 7.36
CA SER A 43 0.52 7.38 6.70
C SER A 43 0.26 7.12 5.21
N LYS A 44 1.27 6.60 4.49
CA LYS A 44 1.13 6.20 3.08
C LYS A 44 0.14 5.05 2.92
N MET A 45 0.20 4.05 3.80
CA MET A 45 -0.73 2.92 3.78
C MET A 45 -2.16 3.37 4.06
N SER A 46 -2.38 4.24 5.05
CA SER A 46 -3.69 4.83 5.35
C SER A 46 -4.27 5.60 4.16
N SER A 47 -3.42 6.34 3.44
CA SER A 47 -3.84 7.06 2.23
C SER A 47 -4.21 6.09 1.11
N LEU A 48 -3.43 5.03 0.92
CA LEU A 48 -3.69 3.99 -0.08
C LEU A 48 -5.01 3.25 0.18
N LEU A 49 -5.28 2.87 1.44
CA LEU A 49 -6.54 2.24 1.83
C LEU A 49 -7.75 3.12 1.53
N ARG A 50 -7.65 4.43 1.81
CA ARG A 50 -8.74 5.38 1.50
C ARG A 50 -9.03 5.44 0.01
N VAL A 51 -7.99 5.51 -0.83
CA VAL A 51 -8.18 5.52 -2.29
C VAL A 51 -8.80 4.21 -2.76
N ASN A 52 -8.31 3.06 -2.28
CA ASN A 52 -8.87 1.76 -2.63
C ASN A 52 -10.35 1.65 -2.24
N GLY A 53 -10.73 2.11 -1.04
CA GLY A 53 -12.11 2.15 -0.59
C GLY A 53 -13.03 2.97 -1.49
N ILE A 54 -12.56 4.13 -1.98
CA ILE A 54 -13.31 4.96 -2.93
C ILE A 54 -13.54 4.21 -4.24
N ILE A 55 -12.49 3.60 -4.81
CA ILE A 55 -12.60 2.85 -6.07
C ILE A 55 -13.52 1.64 -5.92
N MET A 56 -13.41 0.89 -4.82
CA MET A 56 -14.33 -0.21 -4.55
C MET A 56 -15.79 0.25 -4.49
N GLY A 57 -16.06 1.40 -3.86
CA GLY A 57 -17.39 2.00 -3.86
C GLY A 57 -17.94 2.25 -5.28
N PHE A 58 -17.12 2.82 -6.17
CA PHE A 58 -17.50 3.01 -7.57
C PHE A 58 -17.74 1.70 -8.31
N VAL A 59 -16.87 0.71 -8.13
CA VAL A 59 -17.03 -0.62 -8.73
C VAL A 59 -18.33 -1.29 -8.26
N THR A 60 -18.66 -1.22 -6.98
CA THR A 60 -19.91 -1.76 -6.43
C THR A 60 -21.14 -1.11 -7.07
N VAL A 61 -21.17 0.22 -7.18
CA VAL A 61 -22.27 0.94 -7.86
C VAL A 61 -22.38 0.52 -9.32
N ALA A 62 -21.25 0.36 -10.02
CA ALA A 62 -21.23 -0.06 -11.41
C ALA A 62 -21.78 -1.49 -11.60
N VAL A 63 -21.45 -2.42 -10.69
CA VAL A 63 -22.00 -3.78 -10.67
C VAL A 63 -23.51 -3.76 -10.49
N PHE A 64 -24.03 -3.02 -9.50
CA PHE A 64 -25.47 -2.92 -9.27
C PHE A 64 -26.23 -2.39 -10.49
N LYS A 65 -25.72 -1.33 -11.13
CA LYS A 65 -26.33 -0.77 -12.35
C LYS A 65 -26.40 -1.77 -13.51
N VAL A 66 -25.39 -2.62 -13.67
CA VAL A 66 -25.39 -3.64 -14.74
C VAL A 66 -26.39 -4.74 -14.42
N VAL A 67 -26.44 -5.21 -13.18
CA VAL A 67 -27.40 -6.24 -12.74
C VAL A 67 -28.85 -5.77 -12.91
N GLU A 68 -29.15 -4.50 -12.61
CA GLU A 68 -30.50 -3.94 -12.79
C GLU A 68 -30.94 -3.80 -14.25
N LYS A 69 -29.99 -3.65 -15.19
CA LYS A 69 -30.28 -3.39 -16.61
C LYS A 69 -30.10 -4.59 -17.53
N SER A 70 -29.60 -5.73 -17.03
CA SER A 70 -29.15 -6.82 -17.90
C SER A 70 -30.25 -7.83 -18.24
N ASP A 71 -31.01 -7.55 -19.30
CA ASP A 71 -31.69 -8.59 -20.09
C ASP A 71 -30.65 -9.18 -21.08
N ILE A 72 -29.86 -10.13 -20.57
CA ILE A 72 -28.94 -11.07 -21.24
C ILE A 72 -28.31 -10.61 -22.57
N ILE A 73 -27.08 -10.10 -22.49
CA ILE A 73 -26.11 -10.00 -23.60
C ILE A 73 -24.71 -10.33 -23.04
N SER A 74 -23.81 -10.90 -23.83
CA SER A 74 -22.45 -11.34 -23.42
C SER A 74 -21.56 -10.22 -22.86
N TRP A 75 -21.88 -8.95 -23.15
CA TRP A 75 -21.13 -7.77 -22.73
C TRP A 75 -21.19 -7.53 -21.20
N PRO A 76 -22.35 -7.65 -20.53
CA PRO A 76 -22.49 -7.72 -19.08
C PRO A 76 -21.54 -8.69 -18.36
N ILE A 77 -21.27 -9.87 -18.93
CA ILE A 77 -20.44 -10.90 -18.28
C ILE A 77 -18.97 -10.48 -18.23
N LEU A 78 -18.44 -9.92 -19.33
CA LEU A 78 -17.06 -9.44 -19.39
C LEU A 78 -16.86 -8.20 -18.53
N PHE A 79 -17.85 -7.30 -18.48
CA PHE A 79 -17.84 -6.16 -17.57
C PHE A 79 -17.80 -6.62 -16.10
N LEU A 80 -18.68 -7.55 -15.72
CA LEU A 80 -18.77 -8.07 -14.36
C LEU A 80 -17.49 -8.79 -13.94
N SER A 81 -16.85 -9.56 -14.84
CA SER A 81 -15.61 -10.25 -14.54
C SER A 81 -14.45 -9.29 -14.29
N VAL A 82 -14.36 -8.18 -15.04
CA VAL A 82 -13.35 -7.12 -14.79
C VAL A 82 -13.63 -6.42 -13.47
N CYS A 83 -14.88 -6.11 -13.13
CA CYS A 83 -15.26 -5.56 -11.83
C CYS A 83 -14.84 -6.49 -10.67
N ILE A 84 -15.10 -7.79 -10.79
CA ILE A 84 -14.67 -8.79 -9.80
C ILE A 84 -13.15 -8.83 -9.68
N ALA A 85 -12.42 -8.80 -10.80
CA ALA A 85 -10.95 -8.78 -10.79
C ALA A 85 -10.40 -7.52 -10.07
N ILE A 86 -10.98 -6.34 -10.34
CA ILE A 86 -10.62 -5.10 -9.63
C ILE A 86 -10.91 -5.25 -8.14
N PHE A 87 -12.09 -5.77 -7.77
CA PHE A 87 -12.46 -5.98 -6.38
C PHE A 87 -11.49 -6.91 -5.64
N ILE A 88 -11.12 -8.05 -6.24
CA ILE A 88 -10.16 -8.99 -5.66
C ILE A 88 -8.77 -8.34 -5.46
N LEU A 89 -8.29 -7.58 -6.44
CA LEU A 89 -6.99 -6.89 -6.37
C LEU A 89 -6.98 -5.83 -5.26
N LEU A 90 -8.03 -5.02 -5.16
CA LEU A 90 -8.14 -3.99 -4.13
C LEU A 90 -8.34 -4.59 -2.74
N ALA A 91 -9.19 -5.63 -2.60
CA ALA A 91 -9.37 -6.35 -1.35
C ALA A 91 -8.06 -7.00 -0.87
N TRP A 92 -7.26 -7.56 -1.78
CA TRP A 92 -5.94 -8.09 -1.43
C TRP A 92 -4.99 -6.99 -0.93
N ALA A 93 -5.01 -5.82 -1.57
CA ALA A 93 -4.24 -4.67 -1.10
C ALA A 93 -4.67 -4.22 0.31
N GLU A 94 -5.98 -4.26 0.60
CA GLU A 94 -6.50 -3.95 1.93
C GLU A 94 -6.06 -4.96 2.99
N ILE A 95 -6.10 -6.26 2.68
CA ILE A 95 -5.62 -7.31 3.58
C ILE A 95 -4.14 -7.09 3.94
N MET A 96 -3.32 -6.71 2.96
CA MET A 96 -1.92 -6.37 3.22
C MET A 96 -1.77 -5.12 4.10
N GLY A 97 -2.63 -4.12 3.92
CA GLY A 97 -2.71 -2.95 4.80
C GLY A 97 -3.08 -3.30 6.24
N THR A 98 -4.10 -4.12 6.43
CA THR A 98 -4.54 -4.57 7.76
C THR A 98 -3.43 -5.34 8.48
N ARG A 99 -2.65 -6.16 7.75
CA ARG A 99 -1.48 -6.85 8.32
C ARG A 99 -0.39 -5.90 8.83
N ILE A 100 -0.23 -4.71 8.25
CA ILE A 100 0.70 -3.68 8.74
C ILE A 100 0.25 -3.16 10.11
N PHE A 101 -1.05 -2.91 10.29
CA PHE A 101 -1.61 -2.43 11.56
C PHE A 101 -1.64 -3.48 12.67
N TYR A 102 -1.79 -4.77 12.33
CA TYR A 102 -1.73 -5.88 13.29
C TYR A 102 -0.33 -6.25 13.77
N LEU A 103 0.73 -5.81 13.07
CA LEU A 103 2.11 -5.91 13.57
C LEU A 103 2.28 -4.88 14.69
N ALA A 104 1.72 -5.18 15.87
CA ALA A 104 1.81 -4.35 17.05
C ALA A 104 3.29 -4.16 17.45
N PHE A 105 3.65 -2.93 17.85
CA PHE A 105 4.90 -2.71 18.56
C PHE A 105 4.85 -3.50 19.85
N ASP A 106 5.80 -4.41 20.02
CA ASP A 106 6.06 -5.01 21.33
C ASP A 106 6.31 -3.85 22.29
N ARG A 107 5.51 -3.76 23.36
CA ARG A 107 5.68 -2.70 24.36
C ARG A 107 7.10 -2.78 24.90
N ILE A 108 7.73 -1.62 25.13
CA ILE A 108 9.05 -1.55 25.77
C ILE A 108 8.91 -2.19 27.16
N SER A 109 9.43 -3.40 27.31
CA SER A 109 9.63 -4.07 28.59
C SER A 109 11.02 -3.76 29.14
N PRO A 110 11.16 -3.59 30.47
CA PRO A 110 12.46 -3.35 31.09
C PRO A 110 13.43 -4.54 30.95
N ASP A 111 12.93 -5.73 30.57
CA ASP A 111 13.69 -6.98 30.59
C ASP A 111 14.51 -7.26 29.33
N ARG A 112 14.40 -6.44 28.28
CA ARG A 112 15.13 -6.65 27.01
C ARG A 112 16.20 -5.58 26.79
N PRO A 113 17.41 -5.96 26.34
CA PRO A 113 18.45 -4.99 25.99
C PRO A 113 18.06 -4.16 24.77
N PHE A 114 18.60 -2.94 24.68
CA PHE A 114 18.30 -1.98 23.61
C PHE A 114 18.55 -2.53 22.20
N ASP A 115 19.60 -3.33 22.00
CA ASP A 115 19.90 -3.95 20.71
C ASP A 115 18.77 -4.85 20.20
N VAL A 116 18.08 -5.56 21.11
CA VAL A 116 16.94 -6.42 20.74
C VAL A 116 15.76 -5.57 20.29
N TYR A 117 15.50 -4.42 20.92
CA TYR A 117 14.48 -3.47 20.47
C TYR A 117 14.81 -2.86 19.12
N ARG A 118 16.08 -2.51 18.89
CA ARG A 118 16.57 -1.99 17.62
C ARG A 118 16.31 -3.01 16.51
N ASP A 119 16.81 -4.23 16.67
CA ASP A 119 16.74 -5.25 15.63
C ASP A 119 15.28 -5.63 15.33
N THR A 120 14.45 -5.73 16.37
CA THR A 120 13.00 -5.96 16.22
C THR A 120 12.33 -4.82 15.44
N THR A 121 12.66 -3.56 15.75
CA THR A 121 12.07 -2.40 15.08
C THR A 121 12.49 -2.32 13.62
N ILE A 122 13.77 -2.60 13.31
CA ILE A 122 14.27 -2.67 11.94
C ILE A 122 13.53 -3.78 11.17
N GLN A 123 13.42 -4.97 11.74
CA GLN A 123 12.71 -6.08 11.09
C GLN A 123 11.23 -5.77 10.84
N ILE A 124 10.54 -5.16 11.80
CA ILE A 124 9.15 -4.70 11.63
C ILE A 124 9.07 -3.68 10.51
N THR A 125 9.97 -2.69 10.49
CA THR A 125 10.00 -1.64 9.47
C THR A 125 10.19 -2.24 8.07
N LEU A 126 11.16 -3.15 7.90
CA LEU A 126 11.40 -3.83 6.63
C LEU A 126 10.20 -4.68 6.19
N LYS A 127 9.56 -5.40 7.13
CA LYS A 127 8.37 -6.20 6.85
C LYS A 127 7.19 -5.34 6.42
N ARG A 128 6.94 -4.22 7.12
CA ARG A 128 5.89 -3.26 6.77
C ARG A 128 6.18 -2.59 5.43
N GLU A 129 7.43 -2.23 5.13
CA GLU A 129 7.81 -1.65 3.82
C GLU A 129 7.56 -2.65 2.68
N ARG A 130 7.89 -3.94 2.86
CA ARG A 130 7.58 -4.98 1.87
C ARG A 130 6.08 -5.11 1.64
N GLN A 131 5.29 -5.21 2.72
CA GLN A 131 3.83 -5.29 2.63
C GLN A 131 3.22 -4.07 1.94
N TYR A 132 3.71 -2.87 2.25
CA TYR A 132 3.30 -1.63 1.61
C TYR A 132 3.61 -1.64 0.11
N ARG A 133 4.80 -2.09 -0.32
CA ARG A 133 5.14 -2.21 -1.74
C ARG A 133 4.23 -3.18 -2.49
N PHE A 134 3.92 -4.33 -1.89
CA PHE A 134 2.96 -5.27 -2.47
C PHE A 134 1.57 -4.65 -2.58
N ALA A 135 1.08 -4.02 -1.51
CA ALA A 135 -0.21 -3.33 -1.51
C ALA A 135 -0.25 -2.22 -2.57
N LEU A 136 0.81 -1.43 -2.69
CA LEU A 136 0.93 -0.36 -3.68
C LEU A 136 0.85 -0.92 -5.10
N TRP A 137 1.59 -1.99 -5.40
CA TRP A 137 1.60 -2.59 -6.73
C TRP A 137 0.23 -3.16 -7.09
N THR A 138 -0.41 -3.92 -6.19
CA THR A 138 -1.74 -4.49 -6.45
C THR A 138 -2.81 -3.40 -6.56
N SER A 139 -2.69 -2.33 -5.77
CA SER A 139 -3.58 -1.17 -5.89
C SER A 139 -3.40 -0.45 -7.23
N ALA A 140 -2.15 -0.26 -7.68
CA ALA A 140 -1.86 0.37 -8.96
C ALA A 140 -2.43 -0.43 -10.14
N VAL A 141 -2.29 -1.77 -10.11
CA VAL A 141 -2.90 -2.64 -11.12
C VAL A 141 -4.43 -2.56 -11.07
N GLY A 142 -5.03 -2.63 -9.88
CA GLY A 142 -6.49 -2.51 -9.70
C GLY A 142 -7.04 -1.15 -10.19
N MET A 143 -6.36 -0.05 -9.87
CA MET A 143 -6.71 1.29 -10.35
C MET A 143 -6.55 1.41 -11.87
N GLY A 144 -5.48 0.85 -12.44
CA GLY A 144 -5.27 0.83 -13.89
C GLY A 144 -6.41 0.12 -14.62
N LEU A 145 -6.82 -1.06 -14.12
CA LEU A 145 -7.96 -1.79 -14.66
C LEU A 145 -9.28 -1.00 -14.52
N PHE A 146 -9.49 -0.33 -13.39
CA PHE A 146 -10.66 0.53 -13.19
C PHE A 146 -10.71 1.69 -14.20
N ILE A 147 -9.59 2.37 -14.44
CA ILE A 147 -9.51 3.45 -15.42
C ILE A 147 -9.79 2.94 -16.84
N LEU A 148 -9.21 1.80 -17.21
CA LEU A 148 -9.46 1.18 -18.52
C LEU A 148 -10.93 0.79 -18.69
N LEU A 149 -11.54 0.21 -17.66
CA LEU A 149 -12.96 -0.12 -17.65
C LEU A 149 -13.83 1.13 -17.82
N PHE A 150 -13.52 2.19 -17.07
CA PHE A 150 -14.24 3.45 -17.14
C PHE A 150 -14.13 4.10 -18.53
N MET A 151 -12.93 4.14 -19.11
CA MET A 151 -12.74 4.65 -20.48
C MET A 151 -13.51 3.82 -21.51
N ALA A 152 -13.52 2.49 -21.39
CA ALA A 152 -14.27 1.63 -22.30
C ALA A 152 -15.78 1.90 -22.26
N VAL A 153 -16.34 2.08 -21.06
CA VAL A 153 -17.76 2.44 -20.89
C VAL A 153 -18.05 3.83 -21.46
N ALA A 154 -17.23 4.83 -21.11
CA ALA A 154 -17.42 6.20 -21.59
C ALA A 154 -17.34 6.30 -23.12
N MET A 155 -16.39 5.59 -23.74
CA MET A 155 -16.27 5.56 -25.21
C MET A 155 -17.50 4.94 -25.88
N LEU A 156 -18.08 3.90 -25.29
CA LEU A 156 -19.31 3.29 -25.82
C LEU A 156 -20.53 4.19 -25.66
N GLU A 157 -20.67 4.88 -24.53
CA GLU A 157 -21.73 5.87 -24.34
C GLU A 157 -21.60 7.00 -25.37
N ILE A 158 -20.39 7.57 -25.56
CA ILE A 158 -20.15 8.61 -26.56
C ILE A 158 -20.49 8.12 -27.97
N TYR A 159 -20.06 6.92 -28.34
CA TYR A 159 -20.38 6.34 -29.65
C TYR A 159 -21.89 6.23 -29.85
N SER A 160 -22.63 5.74 -28.84
CA SER A 160 -24.08 5.59 -28.90
C SER A 160 -24.84 6.91 -29.03
N LEU A 161 -24.27 8.03 -28.57
CA LEU A 161 -24.85 9.38 -28.69
C LEU A 161 -24.50 10.06 -30.02
N SER A 162 -23.47 9.56 -30.72
CA SER A 162 -22.97 10.13 -31.99
C SER A 162 -23.56 9.50 -33.24
N VAL A 163 -24.32 8.41 -33.10
CA VAL A 163 -25.03 7.67 -34.16
C VAL A 163 -26.52 7.95 -34.03
#